data_AF-A0A8J5NDW9-F1
#
_entry.id   AF-A0A8J5NDW9-F1
#
_cell.length_a   1.000
_cell.length_b   1.000
_cell.length_c   1.000
_cell.angle_alpha   90.00
_cell.angle_beta   90.00
_cell.angle_gamma   90.00
#
_symmetry.space_group_name_H-M   'P 1'
#
loop_
_entity.id
_entity.type
_entity.pdbx_description
1 polymer ?
#
loop_
_entity_poly.entity_id
_entity_poly.type
_entity_poly.pdbx_seq_one_letter_code
_entity_poly.pdbx_strand_id
1 'polypeptide(L)'
;MAAKRSYRDAWLNNEDFRPWLSCVEDNPSRAFCKICKREVRAELTAIKRHKTTKMHSVYEASEQQEVQQERIPVHHGNYAANGVAVATVLFACFIAEHNLPFTTADHLVDLMKRMFPDSAIAQDMDMKRTKCTEVVRTLGRCVTED
;
A
#
# COMPACT_ATOMS: atom_id res chain seq x y z
N MET A 1 -23.78 -49.37 2.92
CA MET A 1 -22.51 -48.66 3.21
C MET A 1 -22.33 -47.58 2.17
N ALA A 2 -22.44 -46.30 2.55
CA ALA A 2 -22.37 -45.19 1.60
C ALA A 2 -20.92 -44.97 1.17
N ALA A 3 -20.65 -45.07 -0.14
CA ALA A 3 -19.33 -44.83 -0.72
C ALA A 3 -18.84 -43.42 -0.35
N LYS A 4 -17.78 -43.34 0.47
CA LYS A 4 -17.14 -42.09 0.89
C LYS A 4 -16.49 -41.47 -0.34
N ARG A 5 -17.11 -40.44 -0.92
CA ARG A 5 -16.61 -39.75 -2.10
C ARG A 5 -15.46 -38.85 -1.68
N SER A 6 -14.24 -39.21 -2.09
CA SER A 6 -13.04 -38.40 -1.90
C SER A 6 -12.99 -37.23 -2.88
N TYR A 7 -12.30 -36.16 -2.48
CA TYR A 7 -11.82 -35.11 -3.36
C TYR A 7 -11.12 -35.73 -4.57
N ARG A 8 -11.48 -35.25 -5.77
CA ARG A 8 -10.91 -35.72 -7.02
C ARG A 8 -9.94 -34.67 -7.52
N ASP A 9 -8.68 -35.03 -7.68
CA ASP A 9 -7.64 -34.14 -8.25
C ASP A 9 -8.01 -33.67 -9.67
N ALA A 10 -8.87 -34.42 -10.36
CA ALA A 10 -9.47 -34.00 -11.63
C ALA A 10 -10.22 -32.65 -11.55
N TRP A 11 -10.64 -32.18 -10.37
CA TRP A 11 -11.24 -30.86 -10.18
C TRP A 11 -10.22 -29.71 -10.20
N LEU A 12 -8.94 -29.98 -9.90
CA LEU A 12 -7.85 -29.02 -10.08
C LEU A 12 -7.50 -28.80 -11.56
N ASN A 13 -7.90 -29.73 -12.43
CA ASN A 13 -7.74 -29.62 -13.89
C ASN A 13 -8.93 -28.95 -14.57
N ASN A 14 -10.01 -28.67 -13.84
CA ASN A 14 -11.16 -27.96 -14.38
C ASN A 14 -10.99 -26.46 -14.15
N GLU A 15 -10.97 -25.68 -15.23
CA GLU A 15 -10.82 -24.22 -15.21
C GLU A 15 -11.86 -23.52 -14.34
N ASP A 16 -13.05 -24.12 -14.16
CA ASP A 16 -14.13 -23.55 -13.36
C ASP A 16 -13.92 -23.63 -11.83
N PHE A 17 -13.05 -24.53 -11.37
CA PHE A 17 -12.87 -24.83 -9.94
C PHE A 17 -11.44 -24.57 -9.45
N ARG A 18 -10.44 -24.79 -10.31
CA ARG A 18 -9.02 -24.56 -10.01
C ARG A 18 -8.70 -23.19 -9.38
N PRO A 19 -9.30 -22.05 -9.79
CA PRO A 19 -8.91 -20.75 -9.27
C PRO A 19 -9.14 -20.60 -7.76
N TRP A 20 -10.18 -21.22 -7.22
CA TRP A 20 -10.64 -20.96 -5.86
C TRP A 20 -10.80 -22.21 -4.98
N LEU A 21 -10.77 -23.41 -5.56
CA LEU A 21 -10.94 -24.67 -4.84
C LEU A 21 -9.59 -25.35 -4.56
N SER A 22 -9.36 -25.77 -3.33
CA SER A 22 -8.19 -26.54 -2.88
C SER A 22 -8.60 -27.80 -2.13
N CYS A 23 -7.72 -28.80 -2.11
CA CYS A 23 -7.88 -29.96 -1.22
C CYS A 23 -7.62 -29.58 0.24
N VAL A 24 -8.18 -30.35 1.17
CA VAL A 24 -7.83 -30.31 2.59
C VAL A 24 -7.06 -31.58 2.90
N GLU A 25 -5.79 -31.46 3.28
CA GLU A 25 -4.89 -32.61 3.53
C GLU A 25 -5.39 -33.52 4.65
N ASP A 26 -6.04 -32.94 5.66
CA ASP A 26 -6.54 -33.66 6.83
C ASP A 26 -7.90 -34.34 6.60
N ASN A 27 -8.64 -33.97 5.54
CA ASN A 27 -9.95 -34.57 5.29
C ASN A 27 -10.32 -34.67 3.80
N PRO A 28 -10.17 -35.86 3.19
CA PRO A 28 -10.46 -36.05 1.76
C PRO A 28 -11.96 -35.93 1.43
N SER A 29 -12.86 -35.85 2.42
CA SER A 29 -14.29 -35.61 2.18
C SER A 29 -14.66 -34.11 2.10
N ARG A 30 -13.66 -33.23 2.27
CA ARG A 30 -13.81 -31.78 2.32
C ARG A 30 -12.91 -31.14 1.27
N ALA A 31 -13.38 -30.04 0.71
CA ALA A 31 -12.61 -29.16 -0.15
C ALA A 31 -12.64 -27.76 0.46
N PHE A 32 -11.58 -26.99 0.29
CA PHE A 32 -11.47 -25.64 0.83
C PHE A 32 -11.69 -24.62 -0.27
N CYS A 33 -12.55 -23.64 -0.02
CA CYS A 33 -12.71 -22.47 -0.88
C CYS A 33 -11.81 -21.35 -0.38
N LYS A 34 -10.85 -20.92 -1.21
CA LYS A 34 -9.91 -19.83 -0.91
C LYS A 34 -10.60 -18.48 -0.80
N ILE A 35 -11.56 -18.22 -1.70
CA ILE A 35 -12.36 -16.98 -1.75
C ILE A 35 -13.24 -16.84 -0.50
N CYS A 36 -13.98 -17.89 -0.15
CA CYS A 36 -14.90 -17.87 1.00
C CYS A 36 -14.25 -18.27 2.32
N LYS A 37 -12.96 -18.65 2.31
CA LYS A 37 -12.17 -19.17 3.44
C LYS A 37 -12.91 -20.22 4.27
N ARG A 38 -13.61 -21.14 3.59
CA ARG A 38 -14.45 -22.15 4.25
C ARG A 38 -14.39 -23.50 3.55
N GLU A 39 -14.61 -24.54 4.33
CA GLU A 39 -14.75 -25.89 3.81
C GLU A 39 -16.13 -26.13 3.19
N VAL A 40 -16.13 -26.87 2.09
CA VAL A 40 -17.30 -27.39 1.40
C VAL A 40 -17.18 -28.90 1.28
N ARG A 41 -18.30 -29.60 1.14
CA ARG A 41 -18.27 -31.04 0.88
C ARG A 41 -17.56 -31.28 -0.45
N ALA A 42 -16.65 -32.25 -0.48
CA ALA A 42 -15.96 -32.70 -1.69
C ALA A 42 -16.94 -33.52 -2.58
N GLU A 43 -18.02 -32.88 -2.99
CA GLU A 43 -19.04 -33.41 -3.88
C GLU A 43 -19.30 -32.38 -4.97
N LEU A 44 -19.30 -32.81 -6.24
CA LEU A 44 -19.44 -31.91 -7.38
C LEU A 44 -20.69 -31.02 -7.29
N THR A 45 -21.82 -31.59 -6.84
CA THR A 45 -23.07 -30.84 -6.64
C THR A 45 -22.95 -29.77 -5.55
N ALA A 46 -22.24 -30.08 -4.46
CA ALA A 46 -22.01 -29.14 -3.37
C ALA A 46 -21.07 -28.00 -3.78
N ILE A 47 -20.03 -28.31 -4.56
CA ILE A 47 -19.07 -27.35 -5.11
C ILE A 47 -19.76 -26.42 -6.12
N LYS A 48 -20.54 -26.99 -7.06
CA LYS A 48 -21.33 -26.19 -8.02
C LYS A 48 -22.32 -25.26 -7.32
N ARG A 49 -23.03 -25.77 -6.30
CA ARG A 49 -23.93 -24.95 -5.48
C ARG A 49 -23.18 -23.89 -4.66
N HIS A 50 -21.95 -24.15 -4.23
CA HIS A 50 -21.14 -23.16 -3.54
C HIS A 50 -20.78 -21.98 -4.45
N LYS A 51 -20.36 -22.26 -5.70
CA LYS A 51 -20.03 -21.24 -6.71
C LYS A 51 -21.18 -20.25 -6.93
N THR A 52 -22.43 -20.71 -6.87
CA THR A 52 -23.62 -19.87 -7.07
C THR A 52 -24.06 -19.10 -5.82
N THR A 53 -23.38 -19.25 -4.67
CA THR A 53 -23.74 -18.50 -3.47
C THR A 53 -23.39 -17.02 -3.60
N LYS A 54 -24.26 -16.13 -3.10
CA LYS A 54 -24.02 -14.67 -3.11
C LYS A 54 -22.67 -14.29 -2.51
N MET A 55 -22.30 -14.91 -1.39
CA MET A 55 -21.01 -14.68 -0.74
C MET A 55 -19.83 -15.02 -1.66
N HIS A 56 -19.90 -16.14 -2.37
CA HIS A 56 -18.84 -16.53 -3.30
C HIS A 56 -18.74 -15.53 -4.46
N SER A 57 -19.85 -15.19 -5.10
CA SER A 57 -19.87 -14.24 -6.22
C SER A 57 -19.39 -12.85 -5.83
N VAL A 58 -19.77 -12.34 -4.65
CA VAL A 58 -19.33 -11.02 -4.17
C VAL A 58 -17.83 -11.02 -3.89
N TYR A 59 -17.31 -12.04 -3.20
CA TYR A 59 -15.88 -12.12 -2.88
C TYR A 59 -15.02 -12.45 -4.09
N GLU A 60 -15.52 -13.23 -5.04
CA GLU A 60 -14.85 -13.51 -6.31
C GLU A 60 -14.71 -12.23 -7.15
N ALA A 61 -15.76 -11.40 -7.18
CA ALA A 61 -15.72 -10.10 -7.85
C ALA A 61 -14.74 -9.13 -7.17
N SER A 62 -14.61 -9.16 -5.83
CA SER A 62 -13.66 -8.30 -5.12
C SER A 62 -12.21 -8.75 -5.28
N GLU A 63 -11.91 -10.05 -5.28
CA GLU A 63 -10.52 -10.53 -5.48
C GLU A 63 -10.03 -10.32 -6.92
N GLN A 64 -10.93 -10.33 -7.91
CA GLN A 64 -10.59 -9.96 -9.29
C GLN A 64 -10.20 -8.47 -9.44
N GLN A 65 -10.58 -7.60 -8.48
CA GLN A 65 -10.20 -6.20 -8.48
C GLN A 65 -8.82 -5.94 -7.85
N GLU A 66 -8.28 -6.85 -7.03
CA GLU A 66 -6.98 -6.66 -6.37
C GLU A 66 -5.76 -6.79 -7.31
N VAL A 67 -5.93 -7.36 -8.52
CA VAL A 67 -4.83 -7.55 -9.48
C VAL A 67 -4.59 -6.34 -10.39
N GLN A 68 -5.44 -5.30 -10.32
CA GLN A 68 -5.30 -4.05 -11.09
C GLN A 68 -5.24 -2.80 -10.21
N GLN A 69 -4.85 -2.92 -8.94
CA GLN A 69 -4.36 -1.75 -8.24
C GLN A 69 -2.94 -1.45 -8.73
N GLU A 70 -2.84 -0.88 -9.93
CA GLU A 70 -1.71 -0.02 -10.26
C GLU A 70 -1.54 0.91 -9.06
N ARG A 71 -0.34 0.90 -8.46
CA ARG A 71 0.03 1.90 -7.46
C ARG A 71 -0.32 3.22 -8.10
N ILE A 72 -1.35 3.91 -7.61
CA ILE A 72 -1.69 5.24 -8.07
C ILE A 72 -0.36 6.00 -8.00
N PRO A 73 0.23 6.44 -9.14
CA PRO A 73 1.40 7.26 -9.05
C PRO A 73 0.92 8.50 -8.30
N VAL A 74 1.36 8.63 -7.04
CA VAL A 74 1.20 9.86 -6.29
C VAL A 74 1.75 10.91 -7.23
N HIS A 75 0.86 11.78 -7.73
CA HIS A 75 1.21 12.81 -8.67
C HIS A 75 2.07 13.81 -7.89
N HIS A 76 3.37 13.52 -7.82
CA HIS A 76 4.40 14.39 -7.28
C HIS A 76 4.52 15.54 -8.27
N GLY A 77 3.56 16.46 -8.30
CA GLY A 77 3.58 17.61 -9.21
C GLY A 77 4.92 18.31 -9.10
N ASN A 78 5.73 18.34 -10.17
CA ASN A 78 7.09 18.92 -10.27
C ASN A 78 8.10 18.72 -9.10
N TYR A 79 7.77 17.95 -8.05
CA TYR A 79 8.70 17.54 -6.99
C TYR A 79 9.87 16.73 -7.55
N ALA A 80 9.66 16.05 -8.68
CA ALA A 80 10.67 15.20 -9.32
C ALA A 80 11.95 15.96 -9.74
N ALA A 81 11.86 17.25 -10.07
CA ALA A 81 13.03 18.03 -10.50
C ALA A 81 13.70 18.80 -9.34
N ASN A 82 12.92 19.28 -8.36
CA ASN A 82 13.40 20.22 -7.32
C ASN A 82 13.00 19.80 -5.90
N GLY A 83 12.78 18.51 -5.64
CA GLY A 83 12.24 18.01 -4.37
C GLY A 83 12.99 18.46 -3.13
N VAL A 84 14.32 18.53 -3.18
CA VAL A 84 15.15 19.04 -2.08
C VAL A 84 14.93 20.53 -1.83
N ALA A 85 14.82 21.34 -2.88
CA ALA A 85 14.56 22.77 -2.76
C ALA A 85 13.16 23.04 -2.19
N VAL A 86 12.15 22.30 -2.66
CA VAL A 86 10.78 22.40 -2.15
C VAL A 86 10.73 22.00 -0.69
N ALA A 87 11.33 20.86 -0.31
CA ALA A 87 11.39 20.43 1.09
C ALA A 87 12.09 21.45 1.99
N THR A 88 13.19 22.05 1.51
CA THR A 88 13.93 23.10 2.23
C THR A 88 13.04 24.32 2.50
N VAL A 89 12.31 24.80 1.48
CA VAL A 89 11.40 25.95 1.60
C VAL A 89 10.26 25.65 2.58
N LEU A 90 9.60 24.51 2.41
CA LEU A 90 8.49 24.11 3.30
C LEU A 90 8.93 23.99 4.76
N PHE A 91 10.09 23.39 5.01
CA PHE A 91 10.62 23.27 6.35
C PHE A 91 11.01 24.62 6.96
N ALA A 92 11.59 25.52 6.16
CA ALA A 92 11.92 26.88 6.60
C ALA A 92 10.65 27.68 6.94
N CYS A 93 9.58 27.56 6.15
CA CYS A 93 8.26 28.13 6.46
C CYS A 93 7.71 27.56 7.77
N PHE A 94 7.74 26.24 7.97
CA PHE A 94 7.27 25.62 9.20
C PHE A 94 7.97 26.19 10.45
N ILE A 95 9.30 26.33 10.40
CA ILE A 95 10.06 26.94 11.51
C ILE A 95 9.57 28.37 11.77
N ALA A 96 9.37 29.17 10.72
CA ALA A 96 8.92 30.56 10.84
C ALA A 96 7.48 30.68 11.35
N GLU A 97 6.55 29.91 10.79
CA GLU A 97 5.12 29.88 11.14
C GLU A 97 4.90 29.56 12.62
N HIS A 98 5.69 28.64 13.15
CA HIS A 98 5.61 28.23 14.55
C HIS A 98 6.56 28.99 15.48
N ASN A 99 7.22 30.05 14.99
CA ASN A 99 8.18 30.85 15.75
C ASN A 99 9.24 29.99 16.46
N LEU A 100 9.72 28.94 15.78
CA LEU A 100 10.72 28.04 16.32
C LEU A 100 12.13 28.66 16.13
N PRO A 101 13.08 28.39 17.04
CA PRO A 101 14.46 28.82 16.84
C PRO A 101 15.03 28.23 15.56
N PHE A 102 15.69 29.04 14.72
CA PHE A 102 16.32 28.55 13.48
C PHE A 102 17.43 27.51 13.71
N THR A 103 17.99 27.45 14.92
CA THR A 103 18.92 26.39 15.36
C THR A 103 18.26 25.01 15.41
N THR A 104 16.93 24.93 15.45
CA THR A 104 16.19 23.66 15.37
C THR A 104 16.50 22.93 14.05
N ALA A 105 16.74 23.67 12.96
CA ALA A 105 17.13 23.08 11.68
C ALA A 105 18.43 22.26 11.79
N ASP A 106 19.39 22.68 12.64
CA ASP A 106 20.68 22.02 12.77
C ASP A 106 20.55 20.57 13.25
N HIS A 107 19.60 20.30 14.14
CA HIS A 107 19.40 18.97 14.72
C HIS A 107 18.27 18.18 14.04
N LEU A 108 17.23 18.88 13.61
CA LEU A 108 16.05 18.24 13.04
C LEU A 108 16.31 17.72 11.63
N VAL A 109 17.15 18.39 10.83
CA VAL A 109 17.57 17.87 9.51
C VAL A 109 18.38 16.57 9.67
N ASP A 110 19.31 16.54 10.62
CA ASP A 110 20.09 15.32 10.94
C ASP A 110 19.19 14.18 11.45
N LEU A 111 18.17 14.51 12.25
CA LEU A 111 17.16 13.54 12.70
C LEU A 111 16.34 13.00 11.53
N MET A 112 15.89 13.87 10.61
CA MET A 112 15.12 13.45 9.44
C MET A 112 15.89 12.47 8.55
N LYS A 113 17.20 12.67 8.37
CA LYS A 113 18.06 11.71 7.65
C LYS A 113 18.07 10.33 8.31
N ARG A 114 18.03 10.28 9.65
CA ARG A 114 18.02 9.03 10.40
C ARG A 114 16.64 8.37 10.43
N MET A 115 15.58 9.17 10.48
CA MET A 115 14.19 8.68 10.47
C MET A 115 13.78 8.13 9.11
N PHE A 116 14.30 8.71 8.02
CA PHE A 116 13.92 8.39 6.64
C PHE A 116 15.14 8.02 5.78
N PRO A 117 15.80 6.88 6.05
CA PRO A 117 17.00 6.46 5.33
C PRO A 117 16.74 6.12 3.85
N ASP A 118 15.49 5.82 3.49
CA ASP A 118 15.03 5.45 2.16
C ASP A 118 14.70 6.66 1.27
N SER A 119 14.52 7.85 1.85
CA SER A 119 14.19 9.07 1.13
C SER A 119 15.45 9.79 0.63
N ALA A 120 15.70 9.75 -0.69
CA ALA A 120 16.79 10.51 -1.31
C ALA A 120 16.70 12.01 -1.01
N ILE A 121 15.48 12.58 -1.01
CA ILE A 121 15.24 14.00 -0.68
C ILE A 121 15.68 14.31 0.75
N ALA A 122 15.39 13.43 1.72
CA ALA A 122 15.77 13.66 3.11
C ALA A 122 17.29 13.57 3.28
N GLN A 123 17.94 12.61 2.61
CA GLN A 123 19.40 12.46 2.65
C GLN A 123 20.13 13.67 2.04
N ASP A 124 19.63 14.16 0.90
CA ASP A 124 20.21 15.28 0.16
C ASP A 124 19.86 16.65 0.75
N MET A 125 18.88 16.71 1.67
CA MET A 125 18.55 17.93 2.38
C MET A 125 19.73 18.36 3.25
N ASP A 126 20.38 19.45 2.85
CA ASP A 126 21.40 20.12 3.65
C ASP A 126 20.88 21.52 4.01
N MET A 127 20.36 21.65 5.23
CA MET A 127 19.94 22.93 5.77
C MET A 127 20.28 23.01 7.25
N LYS A 128 20.85 24.16 7.60
CA LYS A 128 21.22 24.56 8.96
C LYS A 128 20.65 25.96 9.23
N ARG A 129 20.91 26.49 10.42
CA ARG A 129 20.45 27.82 10.85
C ARG A 129 20.63 28.91 9.78
N THR A 130 21.82 29.07 9.23
CA THR A 130 22.14 30.17 8.29
C THR A 130 21.33 30.09 7.00
N LYS A 131 21.22 28.90 6.42
CA LYS A 131 20.43 28.66 5.20
C LYS A 131 18.94 28.82 5.48
N CYS A 132 18.44 28.33 6.62
CA CYS A 132 17.05 28.52 7.03
C CYS A 132 16.72 30.01 7.17
N THR A 133 17.60 30.80 7.81
CA THR A 133 17.43 32.25 7.92
C THR A 133 17.40 32.94 6.56
N GLU A 134 18.29 32.59 5.63
CA GLU A 134 18.34 33.24 4.31
C GLU A 134 17.10 32.91 3.46
N VAL A 135 16.63 31.65 3.52
CA VAL A 135 15.40 31.23 2.85
C VAL A 135 14.21 32.03 3.37
N VAL A 136 14.01 32.09 4.69
CA VAL A 136 12.91 32.86 5.27
C VAL A 136 13.01 34.35 4.93
N ARG A 137 14.22 34.94 4.93
CA ARG A 137 14.42 36.34 4.51
C ARG A 137 14.05 36.57 3.05
N THR A 138 14.43 35.66 2.16
CA THR A 138 14.12 35.74 0.74
C THR A 138 12.62 35.64 0.51
N LEU A 139 11.96 34.67 1.15
CA LEU A 139 10.51 34.51 1.09
C LEU A 139 9.79 35.74 1.64
N GLY A 140 10.25 36.29 2.76
CA GLY A 140 9.70 37.52 3.34
C GLY A 140 9.73 38.67 2.34
N ARG A 141 10.86 38.90 1.65
CA ARG A 141 10.97 39.92 0.60
C ARG A 141 9.93 39.70 -0.51
N CYS A 142 9.82 38.49 -1.04
CA CYS A 142 8.88 38.17 -2.12
C CYS A 142 7.40 38.34 -1.73
N VAL A 143 7.06 38.20 -0.43
CA VAL A 143 5.68 38.36 0.06
C VAL A 143 5.37 39.83 0.39
N THR A 144 6.37 40.63 0.75
CA THR A 144 6.18 42.05 1.11
C THR A 144 6.39 43.02 -0.05
N GLU A 145 6.96 42.57 -1.16
CA GLU A 145 7.09 43.34 -2.40
C GLU A 145 5.75 43.32 -3.17
N ASP A 146 4.77 44.08 -2.67
CA ASP A 146 3.60 44.60 -3.40
C ASP A 146 3.82 46.11 -3.69
#